data_AF-A0AA43EEF1-F1
#
_entry.id   AF-A0AA43EEF1-F1
#
_cell.length_a   1.000
_cell.length_b   1.000
_cell.length_c   1.000
_cell.angle_alpha   90.00
_cell.angle_beta   90.00
_cell.angle_gamma   90.00
#
_symmetry.space_group_name_H-M   'P 1'
#
loop_
_entity.id
_entity.type
_entity.pdbx_description
1 polymer ?
#
loop_
_entity_poly.entity_id
_entity_poly.type
_entity_poly.pdbx_seq_one_letter_code
_entity_poly.pdbx_strand_id
1 'polypeptide(L)'
;MSSLRQSFINKYLDPGDSLGEVLFGLIMVLTFTLGTGLSAGEGSGATRTLLIAAIGCNLAWGLIDGLMYVMGCMFARSRDARLIRKIRATQDPKGAVTAIAGELDEKLDSISTREARHQFYEDVVTTIRRKEPVVTRVTREDIYGGIASFWLVFVSAIPAVIPFLFIDSTRIALRTSNALLVAMLFLVGHRWGRETNGRPWAVGVFLMLFGVALVFIAIVLGG
;
A
#
# COMPACT_ATOMS: atom_id res chain seq x y z
N MET A 1 -31.57 5.96 -0.18
CA MET A 1 -30.58 7.06 -0.06
C MET A 1 -29.85 6.90 1.26
N SER A 2 -28.78 6.10 1.30
CA SER A 2 -27.88 6.02 2.45
C SER A 2 -26.51 6.45 1.96
N SER A 3 -26.14 7.70 2.25
CA SER A 3 -24.77 8.17 2.09
C SER A 3 -23.90 7.37 3.05
N LEU A 4 -23.32 6.26 2.57
CA LEU A 4 -22.24 5.59 3.27
C LEU A 4 -21.13 6.62 3.36
N ARG A 5 -20.92 7.10 4.58
CA ARG A 5 -19.85 8.01 4.97
C ARG A 5 -18.54 7.28 4.66
N GLN A 6 -18.06 7.38 3.42
CA GLN A 6 -16.77 6.84 3.03
C GLN A 6 -15.73 7.51 3.94
N SER A 7 -15.01 6.70 4.70
CA SER A 7 -13.85 7.17 5.46
C SER A 7 -12.95 7.95 4.51
N PHE A 8 -12.35 9.04 4.98
CA PHE A 8 -11.42 9.86 4.18
C PHE A 8 -10.34 8.98 3.51
N ILE A 9 -9.93 7.90 4.17
CA ILE A 9 -9.02 6.87 3.65
C ILE A 9 -9.62 6.18 2.41
N ASN A 10 -10.82 5.60 2.50
CA ASN A 10 -11.48 4.90 1.40
C ASN A 10 -11.89 5.82 0.22
N LYS A 11 -11.87 7.14 0.44
CA LYS A 11 -12.15 8.11 -0.61
C LYS A 11 -10.95 8.30 -1.54
N TYR A 12 -9.74 8.15 -1.02
CA TYR A 12 -8.52 8.45 -1.75
C TYR A 12 -7.61 7.24 -1.98
N LEU A 13 -7.69 6.21 -1.13
CA LEU A 13 -6.88 5.00 -1.25
C LEU A 13 -7.73 3.82 -1.74
N ASP A 14 -7.19 3.07 -2.69
CA ASP A 14 -7.73 1.75 -3.02
C ASP A 14 -7.59 0.82 -1.79
N PRO A 15 -8.59 -0.03 -1.50
CA PRO A 15 -8.49 -1.00 -0.41
C PRO A 15 -7.24 -1.89 -0.47
N GLY A 16 -6.78 -2.26 -1.68
CA GLY A 16 -5.57 -3.05 -1.86
C GLY A 16 -4.31 -2.31 -1.45
N ASP A 17 -4.18 -1.05 -1.91
CA ASP A 17 -3.04 -0.18 -1.58
C ASP A 17 -3.00 0.08 -0.06
N SER A 18 -4.14 0.43 0.53
CA SER A 18 -4.27 0.65 1.97
C SER A 18 -3.82 -0.56 2.81
N LEU A 19 -4.20 -1.77 2.40
CA LEU A 19 -3.84 -2.99 3.14
C LEU A 19 -2.35 -3.32 2.99
N GLY A 20 -1.77 -3.05 1.82
CA GLY A 20 -0.33 -3.18 1.58
C GLY A 20 0.50 -2.21 2.42
N GLU A 21 0.10 -0.94 2.46
CA GLU A 21 0.75 0.11 3.27
C GLU A 21 0.78 -0.25 4.76
N VAL A 22 -0.36 -0.68 5.32
CA VAL A 22 -0.42 -1.17 6.71
C VAL A 22 0.48 -2.39 6.90
N LEU A 23 0.44 -3.36 6.00
CA LEU A 23 1.25 -4.58 6.11
C LEU A 23 2.74 -4.25 6.19
N PHE A 24 3.25 -3.42 5.28
CA PHE A 24 4.65 -3.01 5.28
C PHE A 24 5.02 -2.20 6.53
N GLY A 25 4.15 -1.29 6.96
CA GLY A 25 4.35 -0.53 8.19
C GLY A 25 4.46 -1.43 9.42
N LEU A 26 3.58 -2.43 9.55
CA LEU A 26 3.61 -3.39 10.66
C LEU A 26 4.87 -4.26 10.65
N ILE A 27 5.29 -4.76 9.48
CA ILE A 27 6.52 -5.56 9.33
C ILE A 27 7.75 -4.73 9.74
N MET A 28 7.80 -3.47 9.32
CA MET A 28 8.90 -2.56 9.65
C MET A 28 8.99 -2.34 11.18
N VAL A 29 7.89 -1.99 11.84
CA VAL A 29 7.88 -1.81 13.31
C VAL A 29 8.25 -3.11 14.02
N LEU A 30 7.70 -4.25 13.57
CA LEU A 30 8.02 -5.57 14.13
C LEU A 30 9.50 -5.93 13.98
N THR A 31 10.13 -5.53 12.88
CA THR A 31 11.57 -5.71 12.66
C THR A 31 12.38 -4.94 13.69
N PHE A 32 12.04 -3.66 13.89
CA PHE A 32 12.70 -2.83 14.88
C PHE A 32 12.53 -3.37 16.31
N THR A 33 11.31 -3.74 16.70
CA THR A 33 11.03 -4.23 18.05
C THR A 33 11.60 -5.62 18.32
N LEU A 34 11.68 -6.51 17.32
CA LEU A 34 12.35 -7.79 17.49
C LEU A 34 13.88 -7.66 17.52
N GLY A 35 14.47 -6.86 16.62
CA GLY A 35 15.92 -6.62 16.61
C GLY A 35 16.40 -5.97 17.91
N THR A 36 15.70 -4.93 18.38
CA THR A 36 15.99 -4.31 19.68
C THR A 36 15.79 -5.28 20.84
N GLY A 37 14.77 -6.15 20.81
CA GLY A 37 14.56 -7.16 21.86
C GLY A 37 15.63 -8.24 21.96
N LEU A 38 16.43 -8.46 20.91
CA LEU A 38 17.57 -9.37 20.92
C LEU A 38 18.84 -8.71 21.47
N SER A 39 18.99 -7.40 21.27
CA SER A 39 20.19 -6.63 21.63
C SER A 39 20.04 -5.76 22.89
N ALA A 40 18.83 -5.59 23.42
CA ALA A 40 18.56 -4.68 24.53
C ALA A 40 19.14 -5.19 25.86
N GLY A 41 20.03 -4.39 26.45
CA GLY A 41 20.40 -4.47 27.86
C GLY A 41 19.33 -3.86 28.77
N GLU A 42 19.18 -4.40 29.98
CA GLU A 42 18.26 -3.89 31.00
C GLU A 42 18.87 -2.65 31.67
N GLY A 43 18.50 -1.46 31.19
CA GLY A 43 18.94 -0.17 31.74
C GLY A 43 17.77 0.73 32.10
N SER A 44 17.92 1.55 33.16
CA SER A 44 16.90 2.53 33.54
C SER A 44 16.67 3.54 32.40
N GLY A 45 15.44 3.60 31.88
CA GLY A 45 15.08 4.48 30.77
C GLY A 45 15.11 3.83 29.37
N ALA A 46 15.53 2.56 29.24
CA ALA A 46 15.55 1.84 27.96
C ALA A 46 14.17 1.81 27.29
N THR A 47 13.11 1.57 28.05
CA THR A 47 11.71 1.58 27.56
C THR A 47 11.30 2.92 26.95
N ARG A 48 11.68 4.05 27.57
CA ARG A 48 11.37 5.40 27.06
C ARG A 48 12.14 5.70 25.78
N THR A 49 13.39 5.25 25.69
CA THR A 49 14.18 5.36 24.46
C THR A 49 13.55 4.54 23.32
N LEU A 50 13.10 3.31 23.60
CA LEU A 50 12.41 2.46 22.63
C LEU A 50 11.07 3.06 22.18
N LEU A 51 10.31 3.65 23.10
CA LEU A 51 9.07 4.36 22.80
C LEU A 51 9.33 5.50 21.78
N ILE A 52 10.31 6.36 22.07
CA ILE A 52 10.65 7.49 21.19
C ILE A 52 11.14 6.97 19.83
N ALA A 53 11.97 5.92 19.82
CA ALA A 53 12.47 5.32 18.59
C ALA A 53 11.34 4.70 17.75
N ALA A 54 10.41 3.98 18.37
CA ALA A 54 9.27 3.37 17.68
C ALA A 54 8.34 4.43 17.08
N ILE A 55 8.03 5.51 17.81
CA ILE A 55 7.22 6.63 17.30
C ILE A 55 7.94 7.33 16.15
N GLY A 56 9.24 7.63 16.30
CA GLY A 56 10.04 8.29 15.27
C GLY A 56 10.15 7.45 14.00
N CYS A 57 10.34 6.14 14.14
CA CYS A 57 10.40 5.20 13.03
C CYS A 57 9.07 5.14 12.27
N ASN A 58 7.95 5.02 12.99
CA ASN A 58 6.62 5.02 12.40
C ASN A 58 6.28 6.34 11.70
N LEU A 59 6.66 7.48 12.30
CA LEU A 59 6.50 8.80 11.69
C LEU A 59 7.27 8.92 10.38
N ALA A 60 8.55 8.52 10.38
CA ALA A 60 9.39 8.55 9.19
C ALA A 60 8.84 7.65 8.08
N TRP A 61 8.42 6.42 8.44
CA TRP A 61 7.84 5.50 7.48
C TRP A 61 6.53 6.01 6.88
N GLY A 62 5.62 6.55 7.70
CA GLY A 62 4.39 7.17 7.19
C GLY A 62 4.66 8.32 6.22
N LEU A 63 5.71 9.12 6.45
CA LEU A 63 6.09 10.20 5.52
C LEU A 63 6.61 9.67 4.19
N ILE A 64 7.45 8.62 4.25
CA ILE A 64 7.97 7.94 3.06
C ILE A 64 6.82 7.36 2.25
N ASP A 65 5.88 6.69 2.92
CA ASP A 65 4.72 6.05 2.31
C ASP A 65 3.81 7.06 1.62
N GLY A 66 3.47 8.17 2.30
CA GLY A 66 2.70 9.25 1.71
C GLY A 66 3.38 9.89 0.48
N LEU A 67 4.72 9.98 0.47
CA LEU A 67 5.48 10.43 -0.69
C LEU A 67 5.44 9.41 -1.83
N MET A 68 5.64 8.12 -1.51
CA MET A 68 5.59 7.01 -2.46
C MET A 68 4.21 6.90 -3.10
N TYR A 69 3.14 7.12 -2.33
CA TYR A 69 1.77 7.20 -2.82
C TYR A 69 1.63 8.28 -3.90
N VAL A 70 2.04 9.53 -3.61
CA VAL A 70 1.98 10.64 -4.57
C VAL A 70 2.78 10.32 -5.83
N MET A 71 3.98 9.75 -5.67
CA MET A 71 4.80 9.30 -6.80
C MET A 71 4.12 8.19 -7.60
N GLY A 72 3.46 7.23 -6.95
CA GLY A 72 2.67 6.19 -7.58
C GLY A 72 1.57 6.75 -8.48
N CYS A 73 0.80 7.72 -7.97
CA CYS A 73 -0.23 8.42 -8.76
C CYS A 73 0.37 9.16 -9.97
N MET A 74 1.56 9.77 -9.82
CA MET A 74 2.27 10.39 -10.93
C MET A 74 2.76 9.37 -11.96
N PHE A 75 3.28 8.23 -11.53
CA PHE A 75 3.74 7.16 -12.41
C PHE A 75 2.59 6.54 -13.19
N ALA A 76 1.44 6.29 -12.55
CA ALA A 76 0.24 5.80 -13.20
C ALA A 76 -0.22 6.76 -14.31
N ARG A 77 -0.38 8.05 -14.00
CA ARG A 77 -0.75 9.06 -15.01
C ARG A 77 0.30 9.24 -16.10
N SER A 78 1.58 9.09 -15.76
CA SER A 78 2.67 9.13 -16.75
C SER A 78 2.65 7.93 -17.69
N ARG A 79 2.26 6.74 -17.20
CA ARG A 79 2.05 5.55 -18.04
C ARG A 79 0.90 5.80 -19.03
N ASP A 80 -0.22 6.31 -18.54
CA ASP A 80 -1.39 6.61 -19.39
C ASP A 80 -1.07 7.68 -20.43
N ALA A 81 -0.35 8.74 -20.03
CA ALA A 81 0.12 9.78 -20.94
C ALA A 81 1.08 9.24 -22.02
N ARG A 82 1.97 8.28 -21.68
CA ARG A 82 2.85 7.63 -22.66
C ARG A 82 2.05 6.78 -23.66
N LEU A 83 1.04 6.04 -23.21
CA LEU A 83 0.16 5.28 -24.09
C LEU A 83 -0.59 6.21 -25.05
N ILE A 84 -1.18 7.28 -24.53
CA ILE A 84 -1.86 8.32 -25.33
C ILE A 84 -0.91 8.93 -26.36
N ARG A 85 0.32 9.26 -25.96
CA ARG A 85 1.33 9.82 -26.87
C ARG A 85 1.71 8.83 -27.97
N LYS A 86 1.87 7.55 -27.64
CA LYS A 86 2.14 6.47 -28.61
C LYS A 86 1.02 6.36 -29.64
N ILE A 87 -0.24 6.31 -29.18
CA ILE A 87 -1.44 6.25 -30.04
C ILE A 87 -1.52 7.45 -31.00
N ARG A 88 -1.17 8.66 -30.52
CA ARG A 88 -1.16 9.86 -31.37
C ARG A 88 -0.01 9.89 -32.37
N ALA A 89 1.16 9.38 -31.99
CA ALA A 89 2.33 9.34 -32.87
C ALA A 89 2.18 8.29 -33.99
N THR A 90 1.40 7.23 -33.76
CA THR A 90 1.10 6.23 -34.79
C THR A 90 0.16 6.82 -35.85
N GLN A 91 0.65 6.96 -37.08
CA GLN A 91 -0.14 7.50 -38.20
C GLN A 91 -1.20 6.49 -38.67
N ASP A 92 -0.84 5.20 -38.75
CA ASP A 92 -1.74 4.11 -39.15
C ASP A 92 -2.83 3.83 -38.09
N PRO A 93 -4.12 3.96 -38.44
CA PRO A 93 -5.22 3.62 -37.55
C PRO A 93 -5.17 2.17 -37.04
N LYS A 94 -4.76 1.21 -37.89
CA LYS A 94 -4.68 -0.20 -37.48
C LYS A 94 -3.58 -0.42 -36.44
N GLY A 95 -2.40 0.18 -36.64
CA GLY A 95 -1.32 0.18 -35.66
C GLY A 95 -1.71 0.80 -34.31
N ALA A 96 -2.54 1.84 -34.32
CA ALA A 96 -3.04 2.48 -33.09
C ALA A 96 -4.02 1.57 -32.31
N VAL A 97 -4.93 0.89 -33.03
CA VAL A 97 -5.83 -0.11 -32.44
C VAL A 97 -5.04 -1.28 -31.84
N THR A 98 -4.02 -1.79 -32.56
CA THR A 98 -3.14 -2.85 -32.06
C THR A 98 -2.39 -2.44 -30.78
N ALA A 99 -1.96 -1.18 -30.69
CA ALA A 99 -1.28 -0.67 -29.50
C ALA A 99 -2.23 -0.61 -28.27
N ILE A 100 -3.51 -0.32 -28.47
CA ILE A 100 -4.53 -0.36 -27.41
C ILE A 100 -4.86 -1.80 -27.05
N ALA A 101 -5.05 -2.67 -28.05
CA ALA A 101 -5.33 -4.08 -27.85
C ALA A 101 -4.23 -4.74 -27.00
N GLY A 102 -2.96 -4.45 -27.25
CA GLY A 102 -1.85 -4.99 -26.45
C GLY A 102 -1.92 -4.68 -24.94
N GLU A 103 -2.64 -3.63 -24.52
CA GLU A 103 -2.79 -3.25 -23.11
C GLU A 103 -4.14 -3.67 -22.50
N LEU A 104 -5.19 -3.80 -23.33
CA LEU A 104 -6.57 -3.97 -22.87
C LEU A 104 -7.16 -5.34 -23.21
N ASP A 105 -6.64 -6.09 -24.18
CA ASP A 105 -7.30 -7.33 -24.62
C ASP A 105 -7.39 -8.34 -23.50
N GLU A 106 -6.31 -8.56 -22.75
CA GLU A 106 -6.30 -9.48 -21.59
C GLU A 106 -7.36 -9.10 -20.54
N LYS A 107 -7.60 -7.81 -20.32
CA LYS A 107 -8.56 -7.32 -19.32
C LYS A 107 -10.00 -7.43 -19.79
N LEU A 108 -10.23 -7.31 -21.10
CA LEU A 108 -11.57 -7.23 -21.69
C LEU A 108 -12.04 -8.55 -22.29
N ASP A 109 -11.14 -9.52 -22.52
CA ASP A 109 -11.46 -10.76 -23.24
C ASP A 109 -12.57 -11.58 -22.57
N SER A 110 -12.56 -11.62 -21.23
CA SER A 110 -13.55 -12.36 -20.44
C SER A 110 -14.93 -11.68 -20.37
N ILE A 111 -15.03 -10.40 -20.72
CA ILE A 111 -16.25 -9.59 -20.54
C ILE A 111 -16.80 -8.99 -21.85
N SER A 112 -16.20 -9.27 -22.99
CA SER A 112 -16.62 -8.70 -24.28
C SER A 112 -16.23 -9.54 -25.48
N THR A 113 -17.04 -9.51 -26.53
CA THR A 113 -16.73 -10.17 -27.79
C THR A 113 -15.61 -9.45 -28.52
N ARG A 114 -14.86 -10.17 -29.36
CA ARG A 114 -13.77 -9.60 -30.16
C ARG A 114 -14.23 -8.43 -31.03
N GLU A 115 -15.43 -8.54 -31.60
CA GLU A 115 -16.04 -7.51 -32.45
C GLU A 115 -16.34 -6.24 -31.65
N ALA A 116 -16.92 -6.38 -30.45
CA ALA A 116 -17.21 -5.25 -29.56
C ALA A 116 -15.93 -4.56 -29.08
N ARG A 117 -14.87 -5.34 -28.76
CA ARG A 117 -13.56 -4.78 -28.39
C ARG A 117 -12.94 -3.97 -29.51
N HIS A 118 -12.98 -4.49 -30.74
CA HIS A 118 -12.43 -3.81 -31.89
C HIS A 118 -13.13 -2.45 -32.13
N GLN A 119 -14.46 -2.42 -32.09
CA GLN A 119 -15.23 -1.19 -32.22
C GLN A 119 -14.90 -0.20 -31.09
N PHE A 120 -14.84 -0.69 -29.83
CA PHE A 120 -14.46 0.12 -28.70
C PHE A 120 -13.05 0.73 -28.85
N TYR A 121 -12.07 -0.05 -29.30
CA TYR A 121 -10.71 0.45 -29.51
C TYR A 121 -10.65 1.52 -30.62
N GLU A 122 -11.40 1.37 -31.70
CA GLU A 122 -11.52 2.41 -32.74
C GLU A 122 -12.10 3.71 -32.18
N ASP A 123 -13.17 3.62 -31.38
CA ASP A 123 -13.77 4.78 -30.70
C ASP A 123 -12.79 5.46 -29.73
N VAL A 124 -11.99 4.68 -29.01
CA VAL A 124 -10.95 5.20 -28.12
C VAL A 124 -9.86 5.92 -28.92
N VAL A 125 -9.38 5.36 -30.04
CA VAL A 125 -8.37 6.03 -30.90
C VAL A 125 -8.89 7.36 -31.42
N THR A 126 -10.12 7.39 -31.93
CA THR A 126 -10.72 8.63 -32.48
C THR A 126 -10.88 9.70 -31.40
N THR A 127 -11.31 9.32 -30.21
CA THR A 127 -11.47 10.21 -29.06
C THR A 127 -10.13 10.75 -28.56
N ILE A 128 -9.12 9.89 -28.40
CA ILE A 128 -7.78 10.27 -27.94
C ILE A 128 -7.10 11.25 -28.90
N ARG A 129 -7.27 11.04 -30.21
CA ARG A 129 -6.70 11.92 -31.24
C ARG A 129 -7.32 13.32 -31.24
N ARG A 130 -8.58 13.47 -30.80
CA ARG A 130 -9.29 14.76 -30.73
C ARG A 130 -9.03 15.54 -29.43
N LYS A 131 -8.63 14.88 -28.35
CA LYS A 131 -8.46 15.53 -27.04
C LYS A 131 -7.07 16.17 -26.90
N GLU A 132 -6.94 17.29 -26.20
CA GLU A 132 -5.63 17.89 -25.92
C GLU A 132 -4.75 16.98 -25.02
N PRO A 133 -3.41 17.08 -25.09
CA PRO A 133 -2.52 16.33 -24.22
C PRO A 133 -2.68 16.82 -22.77
N VAL A 134 -3.04 15.91 -21.86
CA VAL A 134 -3.09 16.24 -20.43
C VAL A 134 -1.66 16.23 -19.90
N VAL A 135 -1.23 17.36 -19.32
CA VAL A 135 0.07 17.47 -18.64
C VAL A 135 0.01 16.69 -17.34
N THR A 136 0.98 15.81 -17.09
CA THR A 136 1.10 15.09 -15.83
C THR A 136 1.63 16.03 -14.74
N ARG A 137 0.77 16.40 -13.79
CA ARG A 137 1.13 17.22 -12.64
C ARG A 137 0.62 16.58 -11.36
N VAL A 138 1.29 16.88 -10.24
CA VAL A 138 0.74 16.60 -8.92
C VAL A 138 -0.53 17.43 -8.75
N THR A 139 -1.60 16.74 -8.39
CA THR A 139 -2.92 17.30 -8.12
C THR A 139 -3.15 17.34 -6.61
N ARG A 140 -4.13 18.13 -6.17
CA ARG A 140 -4.50 18.18 -4.75
C ARG A 140 -5.00 16.84 -4.22
N GLU A 141 -5.66 16.06 -5.08
CA GLU A 141 -6.16 14.72 -4.74
C GLU A 141 -5.03 13.77 -4.38
N ASP A 142 -3.88 13.88 -5.06
CA ASP A 142 -2.71 13.05 -4.75
C ASP A 142 -2.15 13.39 -3.38
N ILE A 143 -2.07 14.69 -3.06
CA ILE A 143 -1.59 15.16 -1.76
C ILE A 143 -2.53 14.67 -0.66
N TYR A 144 -3.85 14.74 -0.87
CA TYR A 144 -4.82 14.22 0.09
C TYR A 144 -4.71 12.69 0.26
N GLY A 145 -4.46 11.95 -0.81
CA GLY A 145 -4.20 10.52 -0.73
C GLY A 145 -2.90 10.19 0.00
N GLY A 146 -1.82 10.93 -0.24
CA GLY A 146 -0.56 10.75 0.49
C GLY A 146 -0.68 11.08 1.97
N ILE A 147 -1.45 12.12 2.33
CA ILE A 147 -1.80 12.42 3.72
C ILE A 147 -2.65 11.30 4.34
N ALA A 148 -3.58 10.73 3.57
CA ALA A 148 -4.40 9.61 4.05
C ALA A 148 -3.53 8.36 4.31
N SER A 149 -2.60 8.03 3.41
CA SER A 149 -1.63 6.94 3.54
C SER A 149 -0.75 7.14 4.78
N PHE A 150 -0.18 8.34 4.94
CA PHE A 150 0.58 8.72 6.14
C PHE A 150 -0.20 8.44 7.42
N TRP A 151 -1.44 8.93 7.53
CA TRP A 151 -2.24 8.77 8.74
C TRP A 151 -2.67 7.33 8.97
N LEU A 152 -2.98 6.60 7.90
CA LEU A 152 -3.33 5.19 7.96
C LEU A 152 -2.17 4.37 8.54
N VAL A 153 -0.96 4.54 7.99
CA VAL A 153 0.25 3.88 8.50
C VAL A 153 0.54 4.30 9.93
N PHE A 154 0.57 5.61 10.20
CA PHE A 154 0.92 6.13 11.52
C PHE A 154 -0.05 5.64 12.61
N VAL A 155 -1.36 5.71 12.36
CA VAL A 155 -2.39 5.27 13.32
C VAL A 155 -2.37 3.75 13.47
N SER A 156 -2.10 2.99 12.40
CA SER A 156 -2.05 1.52 12.47
C SER A 156 -0.98 1.00 13.43
N ALA A 157 0.11 1.74 13.64
CA ALA A 157 1.17 1.34 14.54
C ALA A 157 1.00 1.83 15.99
N ILE A 158 -0.01 2.67 16.29
CA ILE A 158 -0.26 3.14 17.66
C ILE A 158 -0.42 1.97 18.65
N PRO A 159 -1.20 0.91 18.34
CA PRO A 159 -1.37 -0.19 19.28
C PRO A 159 -0.07 -0.93 19.60
N ALA A 160 0.91 -0.95 18.68
CA ALA A 160 2.23 -1.52 18.95
C ALA A 160 3.04 -0.69 19.95
N VAL A 161 2.81 0.63 20.00
CA VAL A 161 3.52 1.56 20.88
C VAL A 161 2.89 1.64 22.28
N ILE A 162 1.59 1.34 22.40
CA ILE A 162 0.82 1.38 23.68
C ILE A 162 1.53 0.65 24.83
N PRO A 163 2.05 -0.59 24.69
CA PRO A 163 2.69 -1.30 25.80
C PRO A 163 3.85 -0.55 26.44
N PHE A 164 4.61 0.22 25.67
CA PHE A 164 5.75 1.00 26.17
C PHE A 164 5.35 2.20 27.05
N LEU A 165 4.07 2.61 27.03
CA LEU A 165 3.53 3.68 27.88
C LEU A 165 3.16 3.19 29.28
N PHE A 166 2.81 1.90 29.42
CA PHE A 166 2.25 1.33 30.64
C PHE A 166 3.15 0.29 31.31
N ILE A 167 4.17 -0.22 30.62
CA ILE A 167 5.01 -1.32 31.09
C ILE A 167 6.46 -0.84 31.20
N ASP A 168 6.96 -0.72 32.45
CA ASP A 168 8.34 -0.29 32.71
C ASP A 168 9.38 -1.33 32.26
N SER A 169 9.04 -2.61 32.34
CA SER A 169 9.91 -3.71 31.94
C SER A 169 10.05 -3.76 30.42
N THR A 170 11.24 -3.41 29.93
CA THR A 170 11.61 -3.44 28.50
C THR A 170 11.23 -4.76 27.83
N ARG A 171 11.56 -5.89 28.48
CA ARG A 171 11.33 -7.23 27.94
C ARG A 171 9.84 -7.54 27.78
N ILE A 172 9.02 -7.16 28.76
CA ILE A 172 7.57 -7.41 28.74
C ILE A 172 6.90 -6.46 27.74
N ALA A 173 7.31 -5.19 27.70
CA ALA A 173 6.81 -4.20 26.73
C ALA A 173 7.05 -4.67 25.29
N LEU A 174 8.27 -5.11 24.97
CA LEU A 174 8.63 -5.61 23.63
C LEU A 174 7.84 -6.86 23.24
N ARG A 175 7.71 -7.85 24.14
CA ARG A 175 6.93 -9.06 23.86
C ARG A 175 5.45 -8.75 23.62
N THR A 176 4.88 -7.85 24.41
CA THR A 176 3.49 -7.42 24.27
C THR A 176 3.27 -6.67 22.96
N SER A 177 4.17 -5.73 22.62
CA SER A 177 4.18 -5.03 21.33
C SER A 177 4.25 -6.00 20.16
N ASN A 178 5.18 -6.97 20.21
CA ASN A 178 5.36 -7.96 19.14
C ASN A 178 4.12 -8.85 18.98
N ALA A 179 3.49 -9.27 20.08
CA ALA A 179 2.25 -10.03 20.03
C ALA A 179 1.11 -9.23 19.37
N LEU A 180 1.00 -7.93 19.68
CA LEU A 180 0.02 -7.04 19.04
C LEU A 180 0.29 -6.87 17.54
N LEU A 181 1.55 -6.64 17.15
CA LEU A 181 1.94 -6.52 15.74
C LEU A 181 1.62 -7.79 14.94
N VAL A 182 1.95 -8.97 15.49
CA VAL A 182 1.62 -10.26 14.86
C VAL A 182 0.11 -10.46 14.73
N ALA A 183 -0.66 -10.12 15.76
CA ALA A 183 -2.12 -10.16 15.70
C ALA A 183 -2.68 -9.19 14.65
N MET A 184 -2.11 -8.00 14.52
CA MET A 184 -2.50 -7.02 13.51
C MET A 184 -2.18 -7.50 12.09
N LEU A 185 -1.02 -8.13 11.86
CA LEU A 185 -0.69 -8.75 10.57
C LEU A 185 -1.74 -9.80 10.18
N PHE A 186 -2.14 -10.64 11.13
CA PHE A 186 -3.22 -11.60 10.91
C PHE A 186 -4.55 -10.92 10.56
N LEU A 187 -4.96 -9.88 11.30
CA LEU A 187 -6.22 -9.18 11.07
C LEU A 187 -6.25 -8.47 9.71
N VAL A 188 -5.15 -7.83 9.32
CA VAL A 188 -4.99 -7.19 8.00
C VAL A 188 -5.10 -8.24 6.90
N GLY A 189 -4.40 -9.37 7.04
CA GLY A 189 -4.49 -10.47 6.06
C GLY A 189 -5.87 -11.14 6.03
N HIS A 190 -6.54 -11.26 7.17
CA HIS A 190 -7.91 -11.77 7.22
C HIS A 190 -8.86 -10.85 6.47
N ARG A 191 -8.73 -9.52 6.67
CA ARG A 191 -9.51 -8.55 5.93
C ARG A 191 -9.21 -8.62 4.44
N TRP A 192 -7.94 -8.70 4.06
CA TRP A 192 -7.51 -8.87 2.67
C TRP A 192 -8.17 -10.08 2.02
N GLY A 193 -8.08 -11.25 2.65
CA GLY A 193 -8.68 -12.47 2.10
C GLY A 193 -10.20 -12.38 1.92
N ARG A 194 -10.89 -11.51 2.65
CA ARG A 194 -12.31 -11.23 2.46
C ARG A 194 -12.58 -10.33 1.26
N GLU A 195 -11.74 -9.32 1.04
CA GLU A 195 -11.89 -8.38 -0.08
C GLU A 195 -11.47 -9.01 -1.43
N THR A 196 -10.60 -10.03 -1.44
CA THR A 196 -10.14 -10.71 -2.67
C THR A 196 -10.92 -11.98 -3.03
N ASN A 197 -12.09 -12.23 -2.44
CA ASN A 197 -12.83 -13.50 -2.55
C ASN A 197 -12.00 -14.75 -2.21
N GLY A 198 -10.94 -14.59 -1.41
CA GLY A 198 -10.09 -15.67 -0.94
C GLY A 198 -10.65 -16.36 0.30
N ARG A 199 -9.84 -17.24 0.92
CA ARG A 199 -10.12 -17.82 2.24
C ARG A 199 -9.54 -16.91 3.33
N PRO A 200 -10.34 -16.09 4.04
CA PRO A 200 -9.83 -15.04 4.94
C PRO A 200 -8.84 -15.55 5.98
N TRP A 201 -9.14 -16.69 6.61
CA TRP A 201 -8.27 -17.33 7.58
C TRP A 201 -6.94 -17.79 6.99
N ALA A 202 -6.95 -18.38 5.79
CA ALA A 202 -5.72 -18.84 5.14
C ALA A 202 -4.81 -17.67 4.77
N VAL A 203 -5.38 -16.58 4.23
CA VAL A 203 -4.63 -15.36 3.89
C VAL A 203 -4.10 -14.68 5.16
N GLY A 204 -4.91 -14.59 6.22
CA GLY A 204 -4.47 -14.05 7.50
C GLY A 204 -3.30 -14.82 8.11
N VAL A 205 -3.39 -16.14 8.18
CA VAL A 205 -2.29 -16.99 8.68
C VAL A 205 -1.06 -16.87 7.79
N PHE A 206 -1.23 -16.87 6.47
CA PHE A 206 -0.13 -16.72 5.53
C PHE A 206 0.62 -15.40 5.73
N LEU A 207 -0.07 -14.26 5.75
CA LEU A 207 0.58 -12.96 5.95
C LEU A 207 1.23 -12.81 7.31
N MET A 208 0.61 -13.37 8.36
CA MET A 208 1.20 -13.42 9.70
C MET A 208 2.53 -14.18 9.69
N LEU A 209 2.54 -15.42 9.17
CA LEU A 209 3.74 -16.26 9.10
C LEU A 209 4.81 -15.65 8.19
N PHE A 210 4.39 -15.12 7.05
CA PHE A 210 5.27 -14.45 6.10
C PHE A 210 5.94 -13.22 6.70
N GLY A 211 5.18 -12.37 7.40
CA GLY A 211 5.72 -11.20 8.09
C GLY A 211 6.75 -11.59 9.16
N VAL A 212 6.42 -12.58 10.00
CA VAL A 212 7.37 -13.09 11.02
C VAL A 212 8.63 -13.66 10.37
N ALA A 213 8.50 -14.41 9.27
CA ALA A 213 9.63 -14.97 8.55
C ALA A 213 10.53 -13.88 7.95
N LEU A 214 9.94 -12.83 7.35
CA LEU A 214 10.70 -11.69 6.83
C LEU A 214 11.47 -10.97 7.93
N VAL A 215 10.86 -10.75 9.09
CA VAL A 215 11.56 -10.14 10.23
C VAL A 215 12.72 -11.02 10.70
N PHE A 216 12.53 -12.33 10.80
CA PHE A 216 13.59 -13.25 11.17
C PHE A 216 14.77 -13.19 10.18
N ILE A 217 14.49 -13.17 8.88
CA ILE A 217 15.51 -13.01 7.84
C ILE A 217 16.26 -11.68 7.99
N ALA A 218 15.54 -10.58 8.21
CA ALA A 218 16.13 -9.25 8.38
C ALA A 218 17.10 -9.21 9.56
N ILE A 219 16.72 -9.82 10.69
CA ILE A 219 17.57 -9.93 11.88
C ILE A 219 18.85 -10.74 11.58
N VAL A 220 18.71 -11.91 10.93
CA VAL A 220 19.87 -12.77 10.61
C VAL A 220 20.85 -12.08 9.66
N LEU A 221 20.38 -11.23 8.75
CA LEU A 221 21.20 -10.50 7.77
C LEU A 221 21.88 -9.25 8.32
N GLY A 222 21.79 -8.98 9.63
CA GLY A 222 22.46 -7.86 10.29
C GLY A 222 21.52 -6.71 10.70
N GLY A 223 20.24 -7.02 10.93
CA GLY A 223 19.28 -6.11 11.53
C GLY A 223 19.57 -5.78 12.99
#